data_AF-A0A1G1PF62-F1
#
_entry.id   AF-A0A1G1PF62-F1
#
_cell.length_a   1.000
_cell.length_b   1.000
_cell.length_c   1.000
_cell.angle_alpha   90.00
_cell.angle_beta   90.00
_cell.angle_gamma   90.00
#
_symmetry.space_group_name_H-M   'P 1'
#
loop_
_entity.id
_entity.type
_entity.pdbx_description
1 polymer ?
#
loop_
_entity_poly.entity_id
_entity_poly.type
_entity_poly.pdbx_seq_one_letter_code
_entity_poly.pdbx_strand_id
1 'polypeptide(L)' 'MTKVILPELGEGITKATVSYWYFKEGEKVNEKEDLVELTTDKATFNLPSPASGILSEILFHEGDSVNVGEVLGMINEG' A
#
# COMPACT_ATOMS: atom_id res chain seq x y z
N MET A 1 -14.38 0.72 -5.39
CA MET A 1 -13.56 0.94 -4.17
C MET A 1 -12.73 -0.31 -3.93
N THR A 2 -11.48 -0.27 -4.38
CA THR A 2 -10.47 -1.31 -4.16
C THR A 2 -9.77 -1.06 -2.84
N LYS A 3 -9.54 -2.12 -2.06
CA LYS A 3 -8.81 -2.04 -0.80
C LYS A 3 -7.34 -2.32 -1.10
N VAL A 4 -6.46 -1.44 -0.66
CA VAL A 4 -5.02 -1.69 -0.69
C VAL A 4 -4.72 -2.47 0.58
N ILE A 5 -4.54 -3.77 0.47
CA ILE A 5 -4.17 -4.63 1.60
C ILE A 5 -2.70 -5.00 1.49
N LEU A 6 -2.02 -5.16 2.62
CA LEU A 6 -0.68 -5.71 2.64
C LEU A 6 -0.75 -7.21 2.30
N PRO A 7 -0.27 -7.67 1.13
CA PRO A 7 -0.22 -9.09 0.84
C PRO A 7 0.86 -9.77 1.67
N GLU A 8 0.84 -11.11 1.71
CA GLU A 8 1.95 -11.88 2.26
C GLU A 8 3.22 -11.63 1.44
N LEU A 9 4.19 -10.92 2.02
CA LEU A 9 5.46 -10.55 1.37
C LEU A 9 6.50 -11.70 1.36
N GLY A 10 6.11 -12.90 1.79
CA GLY A 10 6.95 -14.11 1.78
C GLY A 10 6.89 -14.90 3.09
N GLU A 11 7.44 -16.13 3.08
CA GLU A 11 7.46 -17.02 4.24
C GLU A 11 8.11 -16.35 5.46
N GLY A 12 7.29 -16.02 6.46
CA GLY A 12 7.73 -15.47 7.74
C GLY A 12 7.74 -13.94 7.85
N ILE A 13 7.25 -13.21 6.84
CA ILE A 13 6.99 -11.77 6.99
C ILE A 13 5.56 -11.58 7.48
N THR A 14 5.38 -11.18 8.74
CA THR A 14 4.05 -10.95 9.34
C THR A 14 3.68 -9.47 9.45
N LYS A 15 4.63 -8.56 9.24
CA LYS A 15 4.46 -7.11 9.30
C LYS A 15 5.41 -6.40 8.34
N ALA A 16 4.98 -5.24 7.86
CA ALA A 16 5.80 -4.31 7.08
C ALA A 16 5.61 -2.89 7.60
N THR A 17 6.59 -2.03 7.37
CA THR A 17 6.51 -0.61 7.70
C THR A 17 6.36 0.19 6.42
N VAL A 18 5.43 1.13 6.39
CA VAL A 18 5.29 2.07 5.28
C VAL A 18 6.55 2.92 5.20
N SER A 19 7.29 2.79 4.10
CA SER A 19 8.52 3.54 3.84
C SER A 19 8.17 4.89 3.23
N TYR A 20 7.45 4.85 2.10
CA TYR A 20 7.15 6.03 1.31
C TYR A 20 5.84 5.87 0.53
N TRP A 21 5.02 6.92 0.47
CA TRP A 21 3.84 6.96 -0.40
C TRP A 21 4.13 7.75 -1.67
N TYR A 22 4.01 7.12 -2.83
CA TYR A 22 4.16 7.81 -4.12
C TYR A 22 2.94 8.67 -4.46
N PHE A 23 1.77 8.31 -3.93
CA PHE A 23 0.51 9.00 -4.13
C PHE A 23 -0.09 9.45 -2.81
N LYS A 24 -0.84 10.54 -2.82
CA LYS A 24 -1.53 11.09 -1.65
C LYS A 24 -3.04 10.92 -1.77
N GLU A 25 -3.75 11.06 -0.67
CA GLU A 25 -5.21 11.07 -0.65
C GLU A 25 -5.75 12.13 -1.62
N GLY A 26 -6.63 11.72 -2.53
CA GLY A 26 -7.18 12.52 -3.62
C GLY A 26 -6.37 12.47 -4.93
N GLU A 27 -5.20 11.83 -4.96
CA GLU A 27 -4.41 11.68 -6.20
C GLU A 27 -4.91 10.54 -7.08
N LYS A 28 -4.68 10.69 -8.38
CA LYS A 28 -5.04 9.68 -9.38
C LYS A 28 -3.89 8.70 -9.56
N VAL A 29 -4.18 7.41 -9.39
CA VAL A 29 -3.24 6.29 -9.57
C VAL A 29 -3.72 5.39 -10.70
N ASN A 30 -2.81 4.81 -11.48
CA ASN A 30 -3.13 3.77 -12.46
C ASN A 30 -2.81 2.36 -11.94
N GLU A 31 -3.54 1.36 -12.44
CA GLU A 31 -3.24 -0.05 -12.21
C GLU A 31 -1.77 -0.35 -12.58
N LYS A 32 -1.08 -1.11 -11.73
CA LYS A 32 0.34 -1.46 -11.84
C LYS A 32 1.33 -0.34 -11.60
N GLU A 33 0.91 0.88 -11.25
CA GLU A 33 1.84 1.90 -10.76
C GLU A 33 2.20 1.68 -9.30
N ASP A 34 3.43 2.00 -8.91
CA ASP A 34 3.91 1.90 -7.54
C ASP A 34 3.14 2.85 -6.62
N LEU A 35 2.22 2.31 -5.81
CA LEU A 35 1.37 3.13 -4.95
C LEU A 35 2.10 3.52 -3.67
N VAL A 36 2.69 2.52 -3.01
CA VAL A 36 3.32 2.63 -1.71
C VAL A 36 4.55 1.72 -1.65
N GLU A 37 5.61 2.22 -1.05
CA GLU A 37 6.81 1.46 -0.73
C GLU A 37 6.75 0.98 0.71
N LEU A 38 7.03 -0.29 0.92
CA LEU A 38 6.99 -0.96 2.21
C LEU A 38 8.37 -1.55 2.50
N THR A 39 8.89 -1.29 3.68
CA THR A 39 10.15 -1.85 4.13
C THR A 39 9.89 -2.83 5.28
N THR A 40 10.51 -4.00 5.17
CA THR A 40 10.50 -5.04 6.20
C THR A 40 11.92 -5.19 6.76
N ASP A 41 12.07 -5.98 7.82
CA ASP A 41 13.36 -6.25 8.46
C ASP A 41 14.42 -6.84 7.50
N LYS A 42 13.97 -7.48 6.42
CA LYS A 42 14.85 -8.21 5.48
C LYS A 42 14.87 -7.65 4.06
N ALA A 43 13.83 -6.93 3.63
CA ALA A 43 13.68 -6.47 2.26
C ALA A 43 12.70 -5.31 2.13
N THR A 44 12.85 -4.54 1.07
CA THR A 44 11.92 -3.49 0.65
C THR A 44 11.09 -3.99 -0.54
N PHE A 45 9.80 -3.72 -0.51
CA PHE A 45 8.83 -4.13 -1.50
C PHE A 45 7.97 -2.94 -1.91
N ASN A 46 7.69 -2.84 -3.19
CA ASN A 46 6.76 -1.86 -3.76
C ASN A 46 5.41 -2.55 -3.91
N LEU A 47 4.34 -1.91 -3.43
CA LEU A 47 2.99 -2.40 -3.61
C LEU A 47 2.38 -1.67 -4.81
N PRO A 48 2.24 -2.36 -5.97
CA PRO A 48 1.63 -1.77 -7.13
C PRO A 48 0.14 -1.60 -6.91
N SER A 49 -0.44 -0.58 -7.53
CA SER A 49 -1.87 -0.33 -7.44
C SER A 49 -2.66 -1.51 -8.03
N PRO A 50 -3.61 -2.09 -7.27
CA PRO A 50 -4.45 -3.18 -7.75
C PRO A 50 -5.46 -2.73 -8.81
N ALA A 51 -5.71 -1.42 -8.93
CA ALA A 51 -6.66 -0.85 -9.89
C ALA A 51 -6.31 0.61 -10.24
N SER A 52 -6.86 1.10 -11.35
CA SER A 52 -6.77 2.52 -11.73
C SER A 52 -7.91 3.30 -11.06
N GLY A 53 -7.60 4.39 -10.36
CA GLY A 53 -8.59 5.17 -9.64
C GLY A 53 -8.02 6.39 -8.94
N ILE A 54 -8.72 6.87 -7.91
CA ILE A 54 -8.27 7.94 -7.03
C ILE A 54 -8.02 7.35 -5.64
N LEU A 55 -6.87 7.63 -5.03
CA LEU A 55 -6.60 7.22 -3.65
C LEU A 55 -7.59 7.94 -2.73
N SER A 56 -8.56 7.21 -2.20
CA SER A 56 -9.69 7.77 -1.45
C SER A 56 -9.27 8.18 -0.04
N GLU A 57 -8.54 7.30 0.65
CA GLU A 57 -8.02 7.52 2.00
C GLU A 57 -6.81 6.64 2.29
N ILE A 58 -5.91 7.11 3.15
CA ILE A 58 -4.76 6.37 3.67
C ILE A 58 -4.98 6.11 5.16
N LEU A 59 -4.98 4.84 5.56
CA LEU A 59 -5.13 4.42 6.96
C LEU A 59 -3.80 4.38 7.70
N PHE A 60 -2.70 4.17 6.98
CA PHE A 60 -1.35 4.03 7.52
C PHE A 60 -0.37 4.95 6.78
N HIS A 61 0.27 5.87 7.51
CA HIS A 61 1.17 6.86 6.95
C HIS A 61 2.62 6.38 6.96
N GLU A 62 3.52 7.16 6.35
CA GLU A 62 4.95 6.89 6.33
C GLU A 62 5.51 6.72 7.75
N GLY A 63 6.18 5.59 8.00
CA GLY A 63 6.67 5.19 9.31
C GLY A 63 5.71 4.30 10.11
N ASP A 64 4.45 4.15 9.70
CA ASP A 64 3.51 3.26 10.38
C ASP A 64 3.77 1.79 10.08
N SER A 65 3.52 0.94 11.08
CA SER A 65 3.65 -0.51 10.98
C SER A 65 2.29 -1.16 10.67
N VAL A 66 2.27 -1.99 9.65
CA VAL A 66 1.09 -2.63 9.09
C VAL A 66 1.28 -4.15 9.12
N ASN A 67 0.25 -4.87 9.56
CA ASN A 67 0.31 -6.33 9.59
C ASN A 67 -0.16 -6.92 8.27
N VAL A 68 0.29 -8.13 7.95
CA VAL A 68 -0.19 -8.86 6.76
C VAL A 68 -1.70 -9.02 6.82
N GLY A 69 -2.38 -8.69 5.73
CA GLY A 69 -3.84 -8.71 5.62
C GLY A 69 -4.55 -7.46 6.11
N GLU A 70 -3.84 -6.49 6.70
CA GLU A 70 -4.41 -5.19 7.06
C GLU A 70 -4.57 -4.30 5.83
N VAL A 71 -5.54 -3.37 5.92
CA VAL A 71 -5.84 -2.41 4.86
C VAL A 71 -4.97 -1.17 5.05
N LEU A 72 -4.06 -0.91 4.11
CA LEU A 72 -3.22 0.28 4.02
C LEU A 72 -4.03 1.54 3.67
N GLY A 73 -5.02 1.38 2.79
CA GLY A 73 -5.84 2.48 2.28
C GLY A 73 -6.91 1.99 1.31
N MET A 74 -7.72 2.92 0.80
CA MET A 74 -8.76 2.62 -0.20
C MET A 74 -8.54 3.42 -1.48
N ILE A 75 -8.73 2.76 -2.63
CA ILE A 75 -8.72 3.37 -3.95
C ILE A 75 -10.14 3.40 -4.48
N ASN A 76 -10.61 4.55 -4.92
CA ASN A 76 -11.89 4.70 -5.58
C ASN A 76 -11.72 4.59 -7.10
N GLU A 77 -12.10 3.43 -7.64
CA GLU A 77 -12.28 3.23 -9.07
C GLU A 77 -13.52 4.01 -9.52
N GLY A 78 -13.31 5.02 -10.37
CA GLY A 78 -14.36 5.86 -10.94
C GLY A 78 -14.82 5.36 -12.30
#